data_AF-A0A2K8P540-F1
#
_entry.id   AF-A0A2K8P540-F1
#
_cell.length_a   1.000
_cell.length_b   1.000
_cell.length_c   1.000
_cell.angle_alpha   90.00
_cell.angle_beta   90.00
_cell.angle_gamma   90.00
#
_symmetry.space_group_name_H-M   'P 1'
#
loop_
_entity.id
_entity.type
_entity.pdbx_description
1 polymer ?
#
loop_
_entity_poly.entity_id
_entity_poly.type
_entity_poly.pdbx_seq_one_letter_code
_entity_poly.pdbx_strand_id
1 'polypeptide(L)'
;MKNCNYCKLSIKPYQLSRSGQVSSGTVYTPNNSNFGFVTTGGRIYTSHMGCHKIINKKLWPWIIVALICMIIASILFIPGIINVVDYESYKWENGKEILVVDLAKKSKGITQLVIAGILLCLSILSFIIGYVYALSFVKDGQHANDFIDEDAKLIYDAALKKAKKELK
;
A
#
# COMPACT_ATOMS: atom_id res chain seq x y z
N MET A 1 16.52 -20.86 -6.37
CA MET A 1 16.33 -19.94 -5.23
C MET A 1 15.43 -18.80 -5.69
N LYS A 2 14.51 -18.31 -4.84
CA LYS A 2 13.63 -17.18 -5.21
C LYS A 2 14.33 -15.86 -4.88
N ASN A 3 14.15 -14.85 -5.73
CA ASN A 3 14.66 -13.50 -5.48
C ASN A 3 13.60 -12.67 -4.75
N CYS A 4 14.05 -11.75 -3.91
CA CYS A 4 13.21 -10.80 -3.20
C CYS A 4 12.56 -9.83 -4.19
N ASN A 5 11.24 -9.67 -4.11
CA ASN A 5 10.51 -8.75 -4.99
C ASN A 5 10.93 -7.29 -4.81
N TYR A 6 11.44 -6.93 -3.64
CA TYR A 6 11.84 -5.56 -3.32
C TYR A 6 13.31 -5.29 -3.65
N CYS A 7 14.25 -6.00 -3.02
CA CYS A 7 15.69 -5.76 -3.20
C CYS A 7 16.32 -6.55 -4.35
N LYS A 8 15.58 -7.46 -4.99
CA LYS A 8 16.02 -8.35 -6.09
C LYS A 8 17.14 -9.33 -5.75
N LEU A 9 17.65 -9.34 -4.51
CA LEU A 9 18.63 -10.32 -4.05
C LEU A 9 17.98 -11.68 -3.71
N SER A 10 18.78 -12.74 -3.75
CA SER A 10 18.33 -14.10 -3.40
C SER A 10 17.83 -14.19 -1.96
N ILE A 11 16.73 -14.90 -1.77
CA ILE A 11 16.17 -15.18 -0.45
C ILE A 11 16.62 -16.58 0.01
N LYS A 12 17.25 -16.62 1.19
CA LYS A 12 17.54 -17.88 1.86
C LYS A 12 16.34 -18.33 2.71
N PRO A 13 16.14 -19.64 2.93
CA PRO A 13 14.97 -20.16 3.66
C PRO A 13 14.76 -19.54 5.05
N TYR A 14 15.83 -19.31 5.82
CA TYR A 14 15.76 -18.69 7.15
C TYR A 14 15.37 -17.20 7.14
N GLN A 15 15.38 -16.55 5.97
CA GLN A 15 15.05 -15.11 5.82
C GLN A 15 13.56 -14.87 5.52
N LEU A 16 12.75 -15.94 5.41
CA LEU A 16 11.33 -15.87 5.06
C LEU A 16 10.39 -15.86 6.28
N SER A 17 10.75 -16.47 7.42
CA SER A 17 10.02 -16.42 8.71
C SER A 17 10.58 -17.38 9.77
N ARG A 18 10.03 -17.25 11.00
CA ARG A 18 10.23 -18.11 12.18
C ARG A 18 10.09 -19.60 11.84
N SER A 19 11.06 -20.41 12.23
CA SER A 19 11.00 -21.85 12.09
C SER A 19 10.05 -22.46 13.13
N GLY A 20 9.08 -23.25 12.69
CA GLY A 20 8.34 -24.16 13.57
C GLY A 20 8.94 -25.56 13.45
N GLN A 21 9.28 -26.21 14.56
CA GLN A 21 9.55 -27.65 14.57
C GLN A 21 8.20 -28.39 14.50
N VAL A 22 7.98 -29.13 13.41
CA VAL A 22 6.96 -30.18 13.36
C VAL A 22 7.71 -31.50 13.49
N SER A 23 7.11 -32.53 14.07
CA SER A 23 7.75 -33.82 14.37
C SER A 23 8.39 -34.55 13.17
N SER A 24 8.20 -34.05 11.94
CA SER A 24 8.82 -34.53 10.69
C SER A 24 9.95 -33.64 10.13
N GLY A 25 10.31 -32.55 10.81
CA GLY A 25 11.39 -31.64 10.39
C GLY A 25 11.08 -30.16 10.67
N THR A 26 12.07 -29.31 10.42
CA THR A 26 11.90 -27.85 10.51
C THR A 26 11.02 -27.36 9.36
N VAL A 27 9.79 -26.95 9.66
CA VAL A 27 8.90 -26.35 8.68
C VAL A 27 8.99 -24.83 8.84
N TYR A 28 9.46 -24.15 7.80
CA TYR A 28 9.47 -22.70 7.74
C TYR A 28 8.06 -22.22 7.38
N THR A 29 7.28 -21.86 8.39
CA THR A 29 5.94 -21.30 8.19
C THR A 29 6.03 -19.78 8.15
N PRO A 30 5.73 -19.13 7.01
CA PRO A 30 5.63 -17.67 6.92
C PRO A 30 4.71 -17.13 8.02
N ASN A 31 5.10 -16.00 8.61
CA ASN A 31 4.37 -15.32 9.66
C ASN A 31 3.08 -14.73 9.07
N ASN A 32 2.08 -15.59 8.80
CA ASN A 32 0.77 -15.23 8.31
C ASN A 32 -0.09 -14.84 9.52
N SER A 33 -0.01 -13.58 9.97
CA SER A 33 -1.15 -13.01 10.67
C SER A 33 -2.24 -12.76 9.63
N ASN A 34 -3.39 -13.44 9.75
CA ASN A 34 -4.55 -13.28 8.86
C ASN A 34 -5.10 -11.84 8.81
N PHE A 35 -4.67 -10.97 9.74
CA PHE A 35 -5.06 -9.56 9.82
C PHE A 35 -4.11 -8.58 9.12
N GLY A 36 -3.00 -9.06 8.57
CA GLY A 36 -2.05 -8.23 7.82
C GLY A 36 -2.49 -8.02 6.38
N PHE A 37 -3.58 -7.29 6.14
CA PHE A 37 -3.91 -6.80 4.80
C PHE A 37 -2.70 -6.04 4.25
N VAL A 38 -2.10 -6.59 3.19
CA VAL A 38 -0.85 -6.12 2.60
C VAL A 38 -1.15 -4.93 1.72
N THR A 39 -0.66 -3.75 2.09
CA THR A 39 -0.86 -2.50 1.33
C THR A 39 -0.17 -2.50 -0.05
N THR A 40 0.72 -3.47 -0.29
CA THR A 40 1.46 -3.63 -1.56
C THR A 40 1.19 -4.96 -2.28
N GLY A 41 0.27 -5.81 -1.78
CA GLY A 41 -0.03 -7.14 -2.36
C GLY A 41 1.12 -8.16 -2.37
N GLY A 42 2.31 -7.80 -1.87
CA GLY A 42 3.49 -8.66 -1.83
C GLY A 42 3.37 -9.76 -0.77
N ARG A 43 3.12 -11.01 -1.20
CA ARG A 43 3.20 -12.20 -0.34
C ARG A 43 4.60 -12.28 0.31
N ILE A 44 4.68 -12.40 1.64
CA ILE A 44 5.94 -12.55 2.42
C ILE A 44 6.84 -13.67 1.85
N TYR A 45 6.23 -14.68 1.24
CA TYR A 45 6.84 -15.78 0.47
C TYR A 45 7.73 -15.36 -0.72
N THR A 46 7.73 -14.08 -1.08
CA THR A 46 8.45 -13.54 -2.25
C THR A 46 9.42 -12.41 -1.88
N SER A 47 9.60 -12.10 -0.60
CA SER A 47 10.43 -10.98 -0.15
C SER A 47 11.13 -11.29 1.17
N HIS A 48 12.30 -10.71 1.43
CA HIS A 48 12.92 -10.80 2.76
C HIS A 48 12.00 -10.21 3.82
N MET A 49 11.90 -10.88 4.98
CA MET A 49 11.03 -10.44 6.07
C MET A 49 11.34 -9.01 6.52
N GLY A 50 12.63 -8.62 6.57
CA GLY A 50 13.02 -7.27 6.92
C GLY A 50 12.73 -6.22 5.85
N CYS A 51 13.00 -6.51 4.57
CA CYS A 51 12.62 -5.61 3.48
C CYS A 51 11.11 -5.33 3.47
N HIS A 52 10.28 -6.35 3.72
CA HIS A 52 8.83 -6.19 3.83
C HIS A 52 8.43 -5.24 4.99
N LYS A 53 8.97 -5.47 6.19
CA LYS A 53 8.67 -4.63 7.36
C LYS A 53 9.08 -3.16 7.15
N ILE A 54 10.26 -2.93 6.56
CA ILE A 54 10.75 -1.59 6.28
C ILE A 54 9.88 -0.87 5.26
N ILE A 55 9.50 -1.54 4.16
CA ILE A 55 8.58 -0.96 3.17
C ILE A 55 7.27 -0.55 3.82
N ASN A 56 6.62 -1.44 4.56
CA ASN A 56 5.34 -1.11 5.18
C ASN A 56 5.49 0.06 6.16
N LYS A 57 6.53 0.05 6.99
CA LYS A 57 6.81 1.14 7.94
C LYS A 57 7.00 2.50 7.24
N LYS A 58 7.68 2.51 6.09
CA LYS A 58 7.95 3.74 5.32
C LYS A 58 6.78 4.17 4.44
N LEU A 59 5.94 3.24 3.98
CA LEU A 59 4.79 3.50 3.12
C LEU A 59 3.55 3.96 3.91
N TRP A 60 3.40 3.52 5.16
CA TRP A 60 2.22 3.82 6.00
C TRP A 60 1.83 5.30 6.08
N PRO A 61 2.75 6.26 6.31
CA PRO A 61 2.41 7.68 6.35
C PRO A 61 1.79 8.18 5.05
N TRP A 62 2.28 7.70 3.89
CA TRP A 62 1.78 8.09 2.57
C TRP A 62 0.38 7.55 2.29
N ILE A 63 0.08 6.35 2.80
CA ILE A 63 -1.26 5.76 2.74
C ILE A 63 -2.24 6.57 3.58
N ILE A 64 -1.85 7.00 4.78
CA ILE A 64 -2.70 7.85 5.63
C ILE A 64 -3.02 9.17 4.91
N VAL A 65 -2.01 9.83 4.33
CA VAL A 65 -2.20 11.06 3.55
C VAL A 65 -3.14 10.82 2.35
N ALA A 66 -2.90 9.75 1.59
CA ALA A 66 -3.74 9.40 0.45
C ALA A 66 -5.21 9.16 0.85
N LEU A 67 -5.42 8.51 2.00
CA LEU A 67 -6.75 8.19 2.53
C LEU A 67 -7.49 9.46 3.00
N ILE A 68 -6.79 10.40 3.65
CA ILE A 68 -7.35 11.70 4.02
C ILE A 68 -7.79 12.47 2.77
N CYS A 69 -6.93 12.54 1.73
CA CYS A 69 -7.29 13.19 0.46
C CYS A 69 -8.53 12.55 -0.19
N MET A 70 -8.62 11.21 -0.19
CA MET A 70 -9.77 10.47 -0.72
C MET A 70 -11.08 10.77 0.04
N ILE A 71 -11.02 10.84 1.37
CA ILE A 71 -12.21 11.17 2.18
C ILE A 71 -12.69 12.59 1.86
N ILE A 72 -11.79 13.57 1.87
CA ILE A 72 -12.15 14.96 1.58
C ILE A 72 -12.69 15.10 0.16
N ALA A 73 -12.05 14.45 -0.82
CA ALA A 73 -12.55 14.42 -2.19
C ALA A 73 -13.98 13.86 -2.26
N SER A 74 -14.25 12.75 -1.58
CA SER A 74 -15.58 12.12 -1.57
C SER A 74 -16.65 13.03 -0.95
N ILE A 75 -16.32 13.72 0.15
CA ILE A 75 -17.21 14.69 0.82
C ILE A 75 -17.52 15.87 -0.09
N LEU A 76 -16.58 16.33 -0.91
CA LEU A 76 -16.78 17.44 -1.85
C LEU A 76 -17.49 17.01 -3.14
N PHE A 77 -17.31 15.76 -3.57
CA PHE A 77 -17.84 15.25 -4.82
C PHE A 77 -19.37 15.17 -4.81
N ILE A 78 -19.97 14.61 -3.75
CA ILE A 78 -21.43 14.43 -3.66
C ILE A 78 -22.19 15.78 -3.68
N PRO A 79 -21.88 16.76 -2.81
CA PRO A 79 -22.51 18.09 -2.87
C PRO A 79 -22.17 18.84 -4.16
N GLY A 80 -20.98 18.63 -4.72
CA GLY A 80 -20.57 19.22 -6.00
C GLY A 80 -21.48 18.79 -7.14
N ILE A 81 -21.76 17.49 -7.26
CA ILE A 81 -22.72 16.96 -8.25
C ILE A 81 -24.12 17.54 -8.00
N ILE A 82 -24.61 17.50 -6.76
CA ILE A 82 -25.96 18.00 -6.43
C ILE A 82 -26.10 19.46 -6.86
N ASN A 83 -25.13 20.32 -6.54
CA ASN A 83 -25.16 21.74 -6.89
C ASN A 83 -25.08 22.00 -8.42
N VAL A 84 -24.45 21.11 -9.18
CA VAL A 84 -24.37 21.21 -10.65
C VAL A 84 -25.62 20.67 -11.34
N VAL A 85 -26.30 19.70 -10.75
CA VAL A 85 -27.50 19.06 -11.34
C VAL A 85 -28.78 19.80 -10.95
N ASP A 86 -28.89 20.23 -9.69
CA ASP A 86 -30.07 20.86 -9.09
C ASP A 86 -30.06 22.40 -9.23
N TYR A 87 -29.37 22.95 -10.23
CA TYR A 87 -29.41 24.39 -10.45
C TYR A 87 -30.71 24.77 -11.16
N GLU A 88 -31.44 25.73 -10.60
CA GLU A 88 -32.58 26.32 -11.28
C GLU A 88 -32.08 27.20 -12.42
N SER A 89 -32.66 27.00 -13.61
CA SER A 89 -32.42 27.84 -14.80
C SER A 89 -33.62 28.71 -15.14
N TYR A 90 -34.78 28.40 -14.56
CA TYR A 90 -36.04 29.10 -14.73
C TYR A 90 -36.85 29.00 -13.45
N LYS A 91 -37.56 30.08 -13.12
CA LYS A 91 -38.53 30.14 -12.03
C LYS A 91 -39.88 30.55 -12.62
N TRP A 92 -40.93 29.84 -12.26
CA TRP A 92 -42.29 30.20 -12.66
C TRP A 92 -42.88 31.19 -11.65
N GLU A 93 -43.14 32.42 -12.10
CA GLU A 93 -43.85 33.42 -11.30
C GLU A 93 -45.02 33.98 -12.11
N ASN A 94 -46.21 33.98 -11.52
CA ASN A 94 -47.44 34.55 -12.11
C ASN A 94 -47.75 34.06 -13.54
N GLY A 95 -47.50 32.77 -13.83
CA GLY A 95 -47.77 32.17 -15.14
C GLY A 95 -46.79 32.58 -16.25
N LYS A 96 -45.68 33.25 -15.90
CA LYS A 96 -44.57 33.56 -16.83
C LYS A 96 -43.31 32.81 -16.39
N GLU A 97 -42.57 32.32 -17.38
CA GLU A 97 -41.22 31.78 -17.16
C GLU A 97 -40.25 32.95 -16.98
N ILE A 98 -39.66 33.07 -15.79
CA ILE A 98 -38.61 34.03 -15.49
C ILE A 98 -37.28 33.29 -15.50
N LEU A 99 -36.35 33.73 -16.35
CA LEU A 99 -35.00 33.16 -16.41
C LEU A 99 -34.23 33.58 -15.15
N VAL A 100 -34.20 32.71 -14.15
CA VAL A 100 -33.42 32.87 -12.92
C VAL A 100 -32.28 31.87 -13.01
N VAL A 101 -31.14 32.30 -13.54
CA VAL A 101 -29.96 31.42 -13.61
C VAL A 101 -29.21 31.55 -12.30
N ASP A 102 -29.28 30.54 -11.44
CA ASP A 102 -28.46 30.48 -10.23
C ASP A 102 -27.01 30.10 -10.58
N LEU A 103 -26.32 31.03 -11.21
CA LEU A 103 -24.91 30.94 -11.58
C LEU A 103 -24.01 30.73 -10.36
N ALA A 104 -24.44 31.19 -9.18
CA ALA A 104 -23.70 31.03 -7.93
C ALA A 104 -23.70 29.57 -7.46
N LYS A 105 -24.87 28.91 -7.45
CA LYS A 105 -25.00 27.48 -7.11
C LYS A 105 -24.22 26.60 -8.10
N LYS A 106 -24.32 26.89 -9.40
CA LYS A 106 -23.57 26.20 -10.46
C LYS A 106 -22.06 26.37 -10.31
N SER A 107 -21.58 27.61 -10.11
CA SER A 107 -20.16 27.91 -9.93
C SER A 107 -19.57 27.25 -8.66
N LYS A 108 -20.33 27.25 -7.57
CA LYS A 108 -19.96 26.54 -6.34
C LYS A 108 -19.81 25.04 -6.57
N GLY A 109 -20.78 24.42 -7.27
CA GLY A 109 -20.73 22.99 -7.60
C GLY A 109 -19.51 22.64 -8.46
N ILE A 110 -19.23 23.42 -9.51
CA ILE A 110 -18.05 23.22 -10.36
C ILE A 110 -16.76 23.34 -9.54
N THR A 111 -16.65 24.35 -8.68
CA THR A 111 -15.47 24.57 -7.85
C THR A 111 -15.23 23.38 -6.90
N GLN A 112 -16.29 22.86 -6.27
CA GLN A 112 -16.21 21.68 -5.41
C GLN A 112 -15.74 20.44 -6.17
N LEU A 113 -16.24 20.22 -7.39
CA LEU A 113 -15.84 19.11 -8.26
C LEU A 113 -14.38 19.22 -8.71
N VAL A 114 -13.91 20.42 -9.06
CA VAL A 114 -12.51 20.66 -9.43
C VAL A 114 -11.58 20.35 -8.25
N ILE A 115 -11.89 20.86 -7.06
CA ILE A 115 -11.10 20.58 -5.85
C ILE A 115 -11.11 19.08 -5.52
N ALA A 116 -12.26 18.41 -5.63
CA ALA A 116 -12.36 16.97 -5.44
C ALA A 116 -11.47 16.21 -6.43
N GLY A 117 -11.47 16.60 -7.71
CA GLY A 117 -10.61 16.01 -8.73
C GLY A 117 -9.11 16.17 -8.42
N ILE A 118 -8.69 17.38 -8.00
CA ILE A 118 -7.31 17.64 -7.59
C ILE A 118 -6.91 16.74 -6.41
N LEU A 119 -7.78 16.60 -5.41
CA LEU A 119 -7.53 15.76 -4.24
C LEU A 119 -7.43 14.26 -4.59
N LEU A 120 -8.23 13.77 -5.54
CA LEU A 120 -8.10 12.40 -6.05
C LEU A 120 -6.74 12.19 -6.74
N CYS A 121 -6.32 13.12 -7.59
CA CYS A 121 -4.99 13.06 -8.21
C CYS A 121 -3.87 13.06 -7.17
N LEU A 122 -3.97 13.92 -6.15
CA LEU A 122 -3.00 13.97 -5.05
C LEU A 122 -2.96 12.68 -4.24
N SER A 123 -4.11 12.03 -4.02
CA SER A 123 -4.17 10.73 -3.33
C SER A 123 -3.36 9.66 -4.07
N ILE A 124 -3.57 9.55 -5.39
CA ILE A 124 -2.85 8.59 -6.24
C ILE A 124 -1.35 8.92 -6.27
N LEU A 125 -0.99 10.18 -6.44
CA LEU A 125 0.41 10.63 -6.45
C LEU A 125 1.11 10.34 -5.12
N SER A 126 0.46 10.61 -4.00
CA SER A 126 0.99 10.31 -2.66
C SER A 126 1.31 8.84 -2.51
N PHE A 127 0.43 7.95 -2.99
CA PHE A 127 0.67 6.50 -2.95
C PHE A 127 1.89 6.10 -3.80
N ILE A 128 1.99 6.59 -5.04
CA ILE A 128 3.10 6.27 -5.94
C ILE A 128 4.43 6.78 -5.39
N ILE A 129 4.48 8.06 -4.97
CA ILE A 129 5.67 8.67 -4.39
C ILE A 129 6.09 7.92 -3.13
N GLY A 130 5.14 7.61 -2.25
CA GLY A 130 5.38 6.84 -1.04
C GLY A 130 5.95 5.46 -1.32
N TYR A 131 5.46 4.78 -2.36
CA TYR A 131 5.96 3.46 -2.75
C TYR A 131 7.39 3.52 -3.30
N VAL A 132 7.68 4.46 -4.20
CA VAL A 132 9.04 4.66 -4.74
C VAL A 132 10.02 5.04 -3.63
N TYR A 133 9.60 5.93 -2.72
CA TYR A 133 10.38 6.29 -1.54
C TYR A 133 10.63 5.08 -0.63
N ALA A 134 9.62 4.25 -0.35
CA ALA A 134 9.80 3.05 0.47
C ALA A 134 10.77 2.04 -0.18
N LEU A 135 10.73 1.89 -1.51
CA LEU A 135 11.65 1.01 -2.25
C LEU A 135 13.11 1.45 -2.16
N SER A 136 13.39 2.76 -2.09
CA SER A 136 14.78 3.24 -2.04
C SER A 136 15.52 2.79 -0.78
N PHE A 137 14.82 2.52 0.33
CA PHE A 137 15.42 2.05 1.57
C PHE A 137 15.81 0.58 1.56
N VAL A 138 15.25 -0.23 0.66
CA VAL A 138 15.49 -1.68 0.67
C VAL A 138 16.28 -2.18 -0.53
N LYS A 139 16.68 -1.28 -1.44
CA LYS A 139 17.31 -1.63 -2.72
C LYS A 139 18.65 -2.35 -2.56
N ASP A 140 19.40 -2.03 -1.52
CA ASP A 140 20.71 -2.62 -1.21
C ASP A 140 20.62 -3.95 -0.46
N GLY A 141 19.43 -4.31 0.05
CA GLY A 141 19.19 -5.55 0.78
C GLY A 141 19.85 -5.63 2.16
N GLN A 142 20.32 -4.50 2.73
CA GLN A 142 20.91 -4.47 4.07
C GLN A 142 19.94 -5.02 5.13
N HIS A 143 18.65 -4.76 4.94
CA HIS A 143 17.58 -5.19 5.82
C HIS A 143 17.19 -6.67 5.71
N ALA A 144 17.88 -7.47 4.88
CA ALA A 144 17.52 -8.87 4.68
C ALA A 144 17.65 -9.73 5.95
N ASN A 145 18.52 -9.31 6.88
CA ASN A 145 18.83 -10.06 8.11
C ASN A 145 18.31 -9.40 9.41
N ASP A 146 17.70 -8.22 9.36
CA ASP A 146 17.34 -7.44 10.56
C ASP A 146 16.27 -8.11 11.45
N PHE A 147 15.57 -9.12 10.93
CA PHE A 147 14.44 -9.77 11.61
C PHE A 147 14.46 -11.29 11.44
N ILE A 148 15.66 -11.87 11.35
CA ILE A 148 15.81 -13.33 11.26
C ILE A 148 15.72 -13.99 12.64
N ASP A 149 15.34 -15.25 12.61
CA ASP A 149 15.44 -16.15 13.76
C ASP A 149 16.86 -16.76 13.75
N GLU A 150 17.65 -16.47 14.80
CA GLU A 150 19.04 -16.93 14.89
C GLU A 150 19.15 -18.45 14.94
N ASP A 151 18.21 -19.13 15.60
CA ASP A 151 18.17 -20.59 15.68
C ASP A 151 17.90 -21.20 14.30
N ALA A 152 16.99 -20.59 13.54
CA ALA A 152 16.69 -21.00 12.18
C ALA A 152 17.92 -20.85 11.25
N LYS A 153 18.69 -19.77 11.44
CA LYS A 153 19.95 -19.56 10.71
C LYS A 153 21.00 -20.61 11.08
N LEU A 154 21.16 -20.91 12.37
CA LEU A 154 22.10 -21.93 12.84
C LEU A 154 21.77 -23.32 12.29
N ILE A 155 20.49 -23.72 12.32
CA ILE A 155 20.02 -24.99 11.75
C ILE A 155 20.32 -25.06 10.25
N TYR A 156 20.05 -23.98 9.51
CA TYR A 156 20.32 -23.91 8.08
C TYR A 156 21.83 -24.02 7.77
N ASP A 157 22.67 -23.28 8.48
CA ASP A 157 24.11 -23.28 8.27
C ASP A 157 24.72 -24.65 8.62
N ALA A 158 24.23 -25.32 9.67
CA ALA A 158 24.62 -26.68 10.03
C ALA A 158 24.23 -27.70 8.96
N ALA A 159 23.00 -27.64 8.44
CA ALA A 159 22.53 -28.50 7.36
C ALA A 159 23.34 -28.29 6.07
N LEU A 160 23.63 -27.04 5.71
CA LEU A 160 24.43 -26.70 4.54
C LEU A 160 25.87 -27.24 4.66
N LYS A 161 26.47 -27.13 5.84
CA LYS A 161 27.81 -27.67 6.12
C LYS A 161 27.85 -29.19 6.00
N LYS A 162 26.82 -29.88 6.47
CA LYS A 162 26.69 -31.35 6.34
C LYS A 162 26.55 -31.75 4.87
N ALA A 163 25.62 -31.14 4.14
CA ALA A 163 25.41 -31.43 2.71
C ALA A 163 26.67 -31.21 1.86
N LYS A 164 27.45 -30.15 2.14
CA LYS A 164 28.73 -29.90 1.44
C LYS A 164 29.80 -30.94 1.71
N LYS A 165 29.78 -31.60 2.88
CA LYS A 165 30.71 -32.70 3.19
C LYS A 165 30.33 -33.98 2.47
N GLU A 166 29.03 -34.25 2.33
CA GLU A 166 28.51 -35.44 1.64
C GLU A 166 28.64 -35.33 0.10
N LEU A 167 28.78 -34.12 -0.43
CA LEU A 167 29.00 -33.84 -1.86
C LEU A 167 30.48 -33.82 -2.29
N LYS A 168 31.42 -33.94 -1.36
CA LYS A 168 32.87 -34.03 -1.63
C LYS A 168 33.33 -35.47 -1.53
#